data_AF-A0A8T4XAJ7-F1
#
_entry.id   AF-A0A8T4XAJ7-F1
#
_cell.length_a   1.000
_cell.length_b   1.000
_cell.length_c   1.000
_cell.angle_alpha   90.00
_cell.angle_beta   90.00
_cell.angle_gamma   90.00
#
_symmetry.space_group_name_H-M   'P 1'
#
loop_
_entity.id
_entity.type
_entity.pdbx_description
1 polymer ?
#
loop_
_entity_poly.entity_id
_entity_poly.type
_entity_poly.pdbx_seq_one_letter_code
_entity_poly.pdbx_strand_id
1 'polypeptide(L)' 'MTVTKIAKLPVFLNKIIDDITVIALSSQMLELRFKKSLDDETKVYFQQIRNRCNVISKNIYENADKFPSRH' A
#
# COMPACT_ATOMS: atom_id res chain seq x y z
N MET A 1 19.45 -5.21 23.51
CA MET A 1 18.63 -4.06 23.06
C MET A 1 17.80 -4.46 21.83
N THR A 2 16.99 -5.51 21.95
CA THR A 2 16.50 -6.29 20.78
C THR A 2 15.00 -6.60 20.83
N VAL A 3 14.42 -6.82 22.02
CA VAL A 3 13.00 -7.15 22.18
C VAL A 3 12.07 -6.01 21.73
N THR A 4 12.45 -4.75 21.98
CA THR A 4 11.65 -3.57 21.61
C THR A 4 11.63 -3.26 20.10
N LYS A 5 12.63 -3.72 19.33
CA LYS A 5 12.64 -3.56 17.87
C LYS A 5 11.74 -4.59 17.18
N ILE A 6 11.68 -5.81 17.72
CA ILE A 6 10.88 -6.92 17.17
C ILE A 6 9.37 -6.66 17.36
N ALA A 7 8.95 -6.17 18.53
CA ALA A 7 7.54 -5.84 18.79
C ALA A 7 7.00 -4.65 17.96
N LYS A 8 7.89 -3.78 17.48
CA LYS A 8 7.51 -2.59 16.69
C LYS A 8 7.39 -2.87 15.19
N LEU A 9 7.96 -3.97 14.70
CA LEU A 9 7.96 -4.28 13.26
C LEU A 9 6.55 -4.56 12.72
N PRO A 10 5.69 -5.38 13.38
CA PRO A 10 4.32 -5.60 12.89
C PRO A 10 3.48 -4.32 12.87
N VAL A 11 3.61 -3.49 13.91
CA VAL A 11 2.91 -2.20 14.00
C VAL A 11 3.36 -1.24 12.90
N PHE A 12 4.66 -1.22 12.61
CA PHE A 12 5.22 -0.40 11.54
C PHE A 12 4.76 -0.86 10.16
N LEU A 13 4.77 -2.17 9.89
CA LEU A 13 4.29 -2.73 8.62
C LEU A 13 2.80 -2.47 8.42
N ASN A 14 1.98 -2.61 9.46
CA ASN A 14 0.55 -2.28 9.41
C ASN A 14 0.32 -0.82 9.06
N LYS A 15 1.09 0.11 9.66
CA LYS A 15 0.98 1.53 9.32
C LYS A 15 1.30 1.81 7.85
N ILE A 16 2.31 1.15 7.29
CA ILE A 16 2.64 1.29 5.86
C ILE A 16 1.48 0.77 4.99
N ILE A 17 0.88 -0.37 5.35
CA ILE A 17 -0.26 -0.93 4.62
C ILE A 17 -1.46 0.03 4.66
N ASP A 18 -1.75 0.62 5.83
CA ASP A 18 -2.83 1.59 5.98
C ASP A 18 -2.61 2.82 5.08
N ASP A 19 -1.40 3.41 5.12
CA ASP A 19 -1.05 4.58 4.30
C ASP A 19 -1.19 4.28 2.79
N ILE A 20 -0.70 3.12 2.34
CA ILE A 20 -0.81 2.68 0.93
C ILE A 20 -2.27 2.45 0.53
N THR A 21 -3.08 1.91 1.44
CA THR A 21 -4.50 1.66 1.21
C THR A 21 -5.25 2.98 1.02
N VAL A 22 -4.95 3.99 1.84
CA VAL A 22 -5.51 5.35 1.70
C VAL A 22 -5.16 5.96 0.34
N ILE A 23 -3.93 5.81 -0.13
CA ILE A 23 -3.50 6.31 -1.46
C ILE A 23 -4.28 5.64 -2.59
N ALA A 24 -4.45 4.31 -2.53
CA ALA A 24 -5.18 3.56 -3.54
C ALA A 24 -6.66 3.99 -3.61
N LEU A 25 -7.31 4.12 -2.45
CA LEU A 25 -8.70 4.55 -2.33
C LEU A 25 -8.88 6.00 -2.80
N SER A 26 -7.98 6.90 -2.42
CA SER A 26 -8.02 8.30 -2.84
C SER A 26 -7.92 8.42 -4.37
N SER A 27 -7.03 7.64 -4.99
CA SER A 27 -6.89 7.56 -6.44
C SER A 27 -8.18 7.08 -7.12
N GLN A 28 -8.82 6.05 -6.57
CA GLN A 28 -10.11 5.55 -7.06
C GLN A 28 -11.23 6.58 -6.90
N MET A 29 -11.28 7.29 -5.77
CA MET A 29 -12.27 8.33 -5.53
C MET A 29 -12.13 9.50 -6.52
N LEU A 30 -10.90 9.92 -6.81
CA LEU A 30 -10.63 10.95 -7.82
C LEU A 30 -11.06 10.49 -9.22
N GLU A 31 -10.73 9.27 -9.60
CA GLU A 31 -11.16 8.69 -10.88
C GLU A 31 -12.70 8.67 -11.01
N LEU A 32 -13.41 8.24 -9.96
CA LEU A 32 -14.87 8.23 -9.93
C LEU A 32 -15.47 9.64 -9.99
N ARG A 33 -14.87 10.59 -9.24
CA ARG A 33 -15.34 11.97 -9.17
C ARG A 33 -15.25 12.68 -10.51
N PHE A 34 -14.18 12.43 -11.27
CA PHE A 34 -13.89 13.12 -12.52
C PHE A 34 -14.09 12.25 -13.77
N LYS A 35 -14.71 11.08 -13.66
CA LYS A 35 -14.80 10.04 -14.72
C LYS A 35 -15.10 10.54 -16.14
N LYS A 36 -15.95 11.57 -16.29
CA LYS A 36 -16.34 12.15 -17.59
C LYS A 36 -15.38 13.24 -18.12
N SER A 37 -14.47 13.72 -17.28
CA SER A 37 -13.55 14.83 -17.53
C SER A 37 -12.08 14.40 -17.58
N LEU A 38 -11.80 13.12 -17.32
CA LEU A 38 -10.45 12.57 -17.42
C LEU A 38 -10.16 12.15 -18.86
N ASP A 39 -9.04 12.60 -19.38
CA ASP A 39 -8.41 12.02 -20.56
C ASP A 39 -7.90 10.59 -20.26
N ASP A 40 -7.56 9.86 -21.32
CA ASP A 40 -7.17 8.45 -21.19
C ASP A 40 -5.81 8.27 -20.52
N GLU A 41 -4.89 9.21 -20.67
CA GLU A 41 -3.58 9.18 -20.01
C GLU A 41 -3.74 9.27 -18.48
N THR A 42 -4.61 10.18 -18.02
CA THR A 42 -4.91 10.35 -16.60
C THR A 42 -5.63 9.12 -16.03
N LYS A 43 -6.53 8.48 -16.78
CA LYS A 43 -7.15 7.20 -16.35
C LYS A 43 -6.11 6.09 -16.17
N VAL A 44 -5.20 5.96 -17.15
CA VAL A 44 -4.09 5.00 -17.09
C VAL A 44 -3.21 5.28 -15.87
N TYR A 45 -2.93 6.55 -15.57
CA TYR A 45 -2.14 6.95 -14.41
C TYR A 45 -2.80 6.52 -13.09
N PHE A 46 -4.11 6.76 -12.90
CA PHE A 46 -4.83 6.28 -11.71
C PHE A 46 -4.85 4.76 -11.60
N GLN A 47 -4.96 4.05 -12.73
CA GLN A 47 -4.85 2.59 -12.74
C GLN A 47 -3.45 2.12 -12.31
N GLN A 48 -2.39 2.78 -12.79
CA GLN A 48 -1.01 2.48 -12.39
C GLN A 48 -0.77 2.71 -10.90
N ILE A 49 -1.30 3.79 -10.31
CA ILE A 49 -1.19 4.05 -8.87
C ILE A 49 -1.82 2.90 -8.08
N ARG A 50 -3.05 2.49 -8.42
CA ARG A 50 -3.73 1.38 -7.74
C ARG A 50 -2.94 0.07 -7.88
N ASN A 51 -2.46 -0.24 -9.07
CA ASN A 51 -1.66 -1.44 -9.32
C ASN A 51 -0.38 -1.45 -8.49
N ARG A 52 0.32 -0.30 -8.41
CA ARG A 52 1.52 -0.16 -7.56
C ARG A 52 1.20 -0.35 -6.08
N CYS A 53 0.14 0.27 -5.58
CA CYS A 53 -0.29 0.10 -4.19
C CYS A 53 -0.56 -1.38 -3.88
N ASN A 54 -1.30 -2.08 -4.75
CA ASN A 54 -1.60 -3.50 -4.60
C ASN A 54 -0.34 -4.38 -4.60
N VAL A 55 0.62 -4.09 -5.49
CA VAL A 55 1.91 -4.82 -5.55
C VAL A 55 2.71 -4.59 -4.26
N ILE A 56 2.78 -3.36 -3.75
CA ILE A 56 3.53 -3.07 -2.52
C ILE A 56 2.88 -3.77 -1.34
N SER A 57 1.56 -3.66 -1.16
CA SER A 57 0.84 -4.34 -0.07
C SER A 57 1.04 -5.86 -0.13
N LYS A 58 0.90 -6.46 -1.32
CA LYS A 58 1.16 -7.90 -1.54
C LYS A 58 2.59 -8.27 -1.16
N ASN A 59 3.59 -7.51 -1.60
CA ASN A 59 4.98 -7.75 -1.26
C ASN A 59 5.23 -7.65 0.26
N ILE A 60 4.58 -6.72 0.96
CA ILE A 60 4.71 -6.62 2.42
C ILE A 60 4.15 -7.89 3.07
N TYR A 61 2.94 -8.33 2.70
CA TYR A 61 2.34 -9.55 3.25
C TYR A 61 3.18 -10.80 2.97
N GLU A 62 3.65 -10.98 1.73
CA GLU A 62 4.45 -12.15 1.33
C GLU A 62 5.84 -12.21 1.99
N ASN A 63 6.36 -11.07 2.46
CA ASN A 63 7.66 -10.99 3.11
C ASN A 63 7.57 -10.74 4.62
N ALA A 64 6.37 -10.53 5.18
CA ALA A 64 6.16 -10.33 6.61
C ALA A 64 6.67 -11.53 7.43
N ASP A 65 6.45 -12.75 6.94
CA ASP A 65 6.90 -14.00 7.58
C ASP A 65 8.41 -14.29 7.40
N LYS A 66 9.06 -13.62 6.43
CA LYS A 66 10.51 -13.73 6.20
C LYS A 66 11.34 -12.88 7.16
N PHE A 67 10.70 -12.17 8.07
CA PHE A 67 11.35 -11.55 9.23
C PHE A 67 11.13 -12.46 10.45
N PRO A 68 11.85 -13.60 10.57
CA PRO A 68 11.75 -14.40 11.77
C PRO A 68 12.24 -13.55 12.94
N SER A 69 11.37 -13.34 13.92
CA SER A 69 11.80 -13.31 15.31
C SER A 69 12.57 -14.60 15.54
N ARG A 70 13.90 -14.57 15.36
CA ARG A 70 14.77 -15.68 15.71
C ARG A 70 14.52 -15.98 17.19
N HIS A 71 13.81 -17.08 17.45
CA HIS A 71 13.74 -17.72 18.75
C HIS A 71 15.12 -18.24 19.13
#